data_AF-A0A4R6XME8-F1
#
_entry.id   AF-A0A4R6XME8-F1
#
_cell.length_a   1.000
_cell.length_b   1.000
_cell.length_c   1.000
_cell.angle_alpha   90.00
_cell.angle_beta   90.00
_cell.angle_gamma   90.00
#
_symmetry.space_group_name_H-M   'P 1'
#
loop_
_entity.id
_entity.type
_entity.pdbx_description
1 polymer ?
#
loop_
_entity_poly.entity_id
_entity_poly.type
_entity_poly.pdbx_seq_one_letter_code
_entity_poly.pdbx_strand_id
1 'polypeptide(L)' 'MEFILSILTGAVILKYSFKYFFQDSQDFIDCVKYWLTPDIIAFLRGEWDRQYWSEMRLFFWLLLGSLSAYGAYRFLIS' A
#
# COMPACT_ATOMS: atom_id res chain seq x y z
N MET A 1 -20.07 12.57 -10.32
CA MET A 1 -19.53 13.12 -9.04
C MET A 1 -19.04 11.99 -8.14
N GLU A 2 -19.61 10.78 -8.27
CA GLU A 2 -19.28 9.63 -7.44
C GLU A 2 -17.85 9.12 -7.58
N PHE A 3 -17.26 9.20 -8.77
CA PHE A 3 -15.88 8.76 -8.99
C PHE A 3 -14.86 9.51 -8.11
N ILE A 4 -15.07 10.82 -7.93
CA ILE A 4 -14.21 11.66 -7.10
C ILE A 4 -14.38 11.27 -5.63
N LEU A 5 -15.62 11.00 -5.19
CA LEU A 5 -15.91 10.58 -3.82
C LEU A 5 -15.26 9.23 -3.49
N SER A 6 -15.33 8.24 -4.38
CA SER A 6 -14.69 6.93 -4.15
C SER A 6 -13.17 7.02 -4.02
N ILE A 7 -12.53 7.83 -4.88
CA ILE A 7 -11.07 8.08 -4.79
C ILE A 7 -10.74 8.78 -3.47
N LEU A 8 -11.56 9.75 -3.06
CA LEU A 8 -11.35 10.51 -1.83
C LEU A 8 -11.52 9.61 -0.59
N THR A 9 -12.51 8.72 -0.58
CA THR A 9 -12.68 7.72 0.48
C THR A 9 -11.49 6.76 0.56
N GLY A 10 -11.02 6.23 -0.57
CA GLY A 10 -9.82 5.39 -0.62
C GLY A 10 -8.58 6.10 -0.11
N ALA A 11 -8.39 7.37 -0.49
CA ALA A 11 -7.26 8.20 -0.03
C ALA A 11 -7.31 8.49 1.48
N VAL A 12 -8.50 8.73 2.05
CA VAL A 12 -8.67 8.92 3.50
C VAL A 12 -8.34 7.65 4.27
N ILE A 13 -8.82 6.49 3.79
CA ILE A 13 -8.55 5.19 4.41
C ILE A 13 -7.06 4.87 4.35
N LEU A 14 -6.42 5.06 3.19
CA LEU A 14 -4.97 4.92 3.04
C LEU A 14 -4.22 5.81 4.02
N LYS A 15 -4.57 7.09 4.14
CA LYS A 15 -3.93 8.03 5.06
C LYS A 15 -4.07 7.63 6.52
N TYR A 16 -5.23 7.12 6.94
CA TYR A 16 -5.43 6.64 8.30
C TYR A 16 -4.68 5.34 8.57
N SER A 17 -4.75 4.38 7.64
CA SER A 17 -4.04 3.10 7.74
C SER A 17 -2.52 3.26 7.61
N PHE A 18 -2.04 4.34 7.00
CA PHE A 18 -0.61 4.63 6.85
C PHE A 18 0.08 4.68 8.21
N LYS A 19 -0.51 5.38 9.19
CA LYS A 19 0.05 5.48 10.55
C LYS A 19 0.02 4.15 11.31
N TYR A 20 -0.85 3.22 10.90
CA TYR A 20 -0.96 1.91 11.54
C TYR A 20 0.04 0.89 10.95
N PHE A 21 0.33 1.01 9.65
CA PHE A 21 1.26 0.12 8.95
C PHE A 21 2.70 0.62 8.95
N PHE A 22 2.90 1.94 8.88
CA PHE A 22 4.21 2.58 8.75
C PHE A 22 4.45 3.52 9.93
N GLN A 23 5.55 3.28 10.63
CA GLN A 23 5.94 4.06 11.79
C GLN A 23 6.62 5.39 11.38
N ASP A 24 7.26 5.43 10.21
CA ASP A 24 7.94 6.61 9.66
C ASP A 24 7.78 6.72 8.14
N SER A 25 7.87 7.94 7.60
CA SER A 25 7.83 8.16 6.14
C SER A 25 9.05 7.60 5.41
N GLN A 26 10.20 7.46 6.09
CA GLN A 26 11.36 6.77 5.54
C GLN A 26 11.12 5.28 5.35
N ASP A 27 10.42 4.63 6.28
CA ASP A 27 10.08 3.20 6.19
C ASP A 27 9.18 2.92 4.96
N PHE A 28 8.25 3.83 4.69
CA PHE A 28 7.43 3.79 3.47
C PHE A 28 8.26 3.94 2.20
N ILE A 29 9.17 4.94 2.16
CA ILE A 29 10.03 5.15 0.99
C ILE A 29 10.92 3.94 0.75
N ASP A 30 11.46 3.33 1.80
CA ASP A 30 12.28 2.12 1.70
C ASP A 30 11.46 0.95 1.13
N CYS A 31 10.23 0.75 1.62
CA CYS A 31 9.31 -0.26 1.08
C CYS A 31 8.95 -0.03 -0.40
N VAL A 32 8.65 1.22 -0.80
CA VAL A 32 8.39 1.57 -2.21
C VAL A 32 9.62 1.34 -3.07
N LYS A 33 10.80 1.64 -2.53
CA LYS A 33 12.08 1.46 -3.21
C LYS A 33 12.39 -0.03 -3.39
N TYR A 34 12.09 -0.89 -2.42
CA TYR A 34 12.17 -2.34 -2.60
C TYR A 34 11.19 -2.84 -3.65
N TRP A 35 9.95 -2.36 -3.63
CA TRP A 35 8.95 -2.76 -4.64
C TRP A 35 9.34 -2.40 -6.08
N LEU A 36 10.10 -1.31 -6.25
CA LEU A 36 10.69 -0.89 -7.53
C LEU A 36 12.05 -1.55 -7.83
N THR A 37 12.69 -2.15 -6.83
CA THR A 37 13.97 -2.85 -7.01
C THR A 37 13.67 -4.29 -7.41
N PRO A 38 14.19 -4.77 -8.56
CA PRO A 38 13.93 -6.14 -8.98
C PRO A 38 14.49 -7.14 -7.96
N ASP A 39 13.63 -8.07 -7.53
CA ASP A 39 13.79 -9.17 -6.56
C ASP A 39 15.12 -9.96 -6.67
N ILE A 40 15.72 -9.94 -7.87
CA ILE A 40 16.99 -10.58 -8.24
C ILE A 40 18.18 -10.06 -7.39
N ILE A 41 18.18 -8.78 -7.02
CA ILE A 41 19.26 -8.17 -6.23
C ILE A 41 19.12 -8.53 -4.74
N ALA A 42 17.89 -8.69 -4.26
CA ALA A 42 17.61 -9.14 -2.90
C ALA A 42 18.00 -10.61 -2.71
N PHE A 43 17.78 -11.49 -3.72
CA PHE A 43 18.22 -12.90 -3.73
C PHE A 43 19.71 -13.07 -3.39
N LEU A 44 20.55 -12.19 -3.92
CA LEU A 44 22.00 -12.27 -3.70
C LEU A 44 22.47 -11.78 -2.33
N ARG A 45 21.68 -10.99 -1.59
CA ARG A 45 22.12 -10.36 -0.33
C ARG A 45 21.72 -11.14 0.94
N GLY A 46 20.84 -12.13 0.83
CA GLY A 46 20.49 -13.03 1.95
C GLY A 46 19.60 -12.42 3.05
N GLU A 47 19.13 -11.17 2.88
CA GLU A 47 18.24 -10.47 3.83
C GLU A 47 16.76 -10.54 3.38
N TRP A 48 16.29 -11.73 3.03
CA TRP A 48 14.96 -11.94 2.46
C TRP A 48 13.84 -11.65 3.44
N ASP A 49 13.99 -12.15 4.66
CA ASP A 49 12.90 -12.20 5.64
C ASP A 49 12.36 -10.81 6.00
N ARG A 50 13.24 -9.84 6.27
CA ARG A 50 12.83 -8.48 6.64
C ARG A 50 12.31 -7.68 5.45
N GLN A 51 12.90 -7.85 4.26
CA GLN A 51 12.49 -7.11 3.07
C GLN A 51 11.12 -7.58 2.57
N TYR A 52 10.88 -8.90 2.56
CA TYR A 52 9.60 -9.49 2.14
C TYR A 52 8.45 -9.07 3.07
N TRP A 53 8.70 -9.02 4.38
CA TRP A 53 7.68 -8.61 5.36
C TRP A 53 7.31 -7.13 5.26
N SER A 54 8.26 -6.28 4.89
CA SER A 54 8.04 -4.87 4.63
C SER A 54 7.32 -4.62 3.29
N GLU A 55 7.70 -5.36 2.25
CA GLU A 55 7.02 -5.31 0.95
C GLU A 55 5.57 -5.81 1.03
N MET A 56 5.33 -6.94 1.69
CA MET A 56 3.97 -7.46 1.92
C MET A 56 3.10 -6.43 2.62
N ARG A 57 3.61 -5.74 3.65
CA ARG A 57 2.87 -4.70 4.38
C ARG A 57 2.46 -3.54 3.47
N LEU A 58 3.35 -3.10 2.57
CA LEU A 58 3.03 -2.07 1.59
C LEU A 58 2.02 -2.53 0.54
N PHE A 59 2.16 -3.75 0.05
CA PHE A 59 1.20 -4.35 -0.87
C PHE A 59 -0.20 -4.44 -0.24
N PHE A 60 -0.30 -4.96 0.98
CA PHE A 60 -1.57 -5.04 1.72
C PHE A 60 -2.20 -3.67 1.97
N TRP A 61 -1.38 -2.66 2.29
CA TRP A 61 -1.86 -1.29 2.48
C TRP A 61 -2.45 -0.70 1.19
N LEU A 62 -1.76 -0.84 0.06
CA LEU A 62 -2.26 -0.42 -1.26
C LEU A 62 -3.52 -1.18 -1.67
N LEU A 63 -3.56 -2.48 -1.38
CA LEU A 63 -4.68 -3.36 -1.69
C LEU A 63 -5.92 -2.99 -0.86
N LEU A 64 -5.76 -2.65 0.43
CA LEU A 64 -6.82 -2.12 1.29
C LEU A 64 -7.39 -0.79 0.77
N GLY A 65 -6.52 0.14 0.37
CA GLY A 65 -6.94 1.40 -0.24
C GLY A 65 -7.72 1.19 -1.54
N SER A 66 -7.24 0.30 -2.39
CA SER A 66 -7.85 0.01 -3.69
C SER A 66 -9.19 -0.73 -3.54
N LEU A 67 -9.27 -1.72 -2.64
CA LEU A 67 -10.50 -2.45 -2.34
C LEU A 67 -11.57 -1.55 -1.73
N SER A 68 -11.18 -0.67 -0.81
CA SER A 68 -12.11 0.26 -0.17
C SER A 68 -12.63 1.31 -1.16
N ALA A 69 -11.77 1.83 -2.04
CA ALA A 69 -12.19 2.70 -3.14
C ALA A 69 -13.14 1.98 -4.11
N TYR A 70 -12.83 0.74 -4.49
CA TYR A 70 -13.66 -0.07 -5.37
C TYR A 70 -15.01 -0.43 -4.74
N GLY A 71 -15.01 -0.79 -3.45
CA GLY A 71 -16.23 -1.04 -2.68
C GLY A 71 -17.11 0.20 -2.58
N ALA A 72 -16.52 1.36 -2.28
CA ALA A 72 -17.23 2.64 -2.27
C ALA A 72 -17.82 2.99 -3.65
N TYR A 73 -17.08 2.74 -4.73
CA TYR A 73 -17.56 2.94 -6.09
C TYR A 73 -18.73 2.02 -6.43
N ARG A 74 -18.62 0.72 -6.10
CA ARG A 74 -19.69 -0.26 -6.31
C ARG A 74 -20.94 0.04 -5.48
N PHE A 75 -20.77 0.59 -4.27
CA PHE A 75 -21.89 1.01 -3.43
C PHE A 75 -22.57 2.27 -3.94
N LEU A 76 -21.80 3.23 -4.46
CA LEU A 76 -22.33 4.49 -4.99
C LEU A 76 -23.03 4.33 -6.35
N ILE A 77 -22.64 3.33 -7.14
CA ILE A 77 -23.23 3.07 -8.48
C ILE A 77 -24.37 2.04 -8.47
N SER A 78 -24.62 1.39 -7.32
CA SER A 78 -25.72 0.45 -7.09
C SER A 78 -26.96 1.17 -6.59
#